data_AF-A0A0R3WYZ5-F1
#
_entry.id   AF-A0A0R3WYZ5-F1
#
_cell.length_a   1.000
_cell.length_b   1.000
_cell.length_c   1.000
_cell.angle_alpha   90.00
_cell.angle_beta   90.00
_cell.angle_gamma   90.00
#
_symmetry.space_group_name_H-M   'P 1'
#
loop_
_entity.id
_entity.type
_entity.pdbx_description
1 polymer ?
#
loop_
_entity_poly.entity_id
_entity_poly.type
_entity_poly.pdbx_seq_one_letter_code
_entity_poly.pdbx_strand_id
1 'polypeptide(L)'
;MRGGRGGGGVGGGVSSWWRSELVVVGVVLVVLADWRGVSRGLDNGLALTPPMGWLTWQRFRCQTDCEAYPQDCVSEALVVRQAQVLVQDGWLARGYEYVIIDDCWSAYERDPISHRLQADAVRFPH
;
A
#
# COMPACT_ATOMS: atom_id res chain seq x y z
N MET A 1 -38.31 71.84 -34.81
CA MET A 1 -38.46 71.92 -33.35
C MET A 1 -38.76 70.54 -32.81
N ARG A 2 -38.00 70.13 -31.78
CA ARG A 2 -38.25 69.14 -30.72
C ARG A 2 -39.09 67.88 -31.02
N GLY A 3 -38.49 66.73 -30.72
CA GLY A 3 -39.20 65.49 -30.38
C GLY A 3 -38.22 64.35 -30.11
N GLY A 4 -37.80 64.18 -28.85
CA GLY A 4 -36.98 63.04 -28.43
C GLY A 4 -37.81 61.78 -28.15
N ARG A 5 -37.17 60.62 -28.33
CA ARG A 5 -37.40 59.28 -27.72
C ARG A 5 -36.07 58.55 -27.95
N GLY A 6 -35.36 58.00 -26.97
CA GLY A 6 -35.84 57.12 -25.90
C GLY A 6 -35.36 55.72 -26.25
N GLY A 7 -34.27 55.27 -25.61
CA GLY A 7 -33.69 53.95 -25.83
C GLY A 7 -32.70 53.63 -24.72
N GLY A 8 -33.22 53.38 -23.52
CA GLY A 8 -32.44 52.96 -22.37
C GLY A 8 -31.84 51.58 -22.60
N GLY A 9 -30.51 51.52 -22.69
CA GLY A 9 -29.76 50.31 -22.44
C GLY A 9 -29.67 50.11 -20.93
N VAL A 10 -30.45 49.17 -20.40
CA VAL A 10 -30.30 48.69 -19.03
C VAL A 10 -29.00 47.90 -18.96
N GLY A 11 -27.88 48.59 -18.72
CA GLY A 11 -26.63 47.97 -18.35
C GLY A 11 -26.77 47.40 -16.93
N GLY A 12 -27.27 46.16 -16.83
CA GLY A 12 -27.31 45.39 -15.60
C GLY A 12 -25.90 45.08 -15.13
N GLY A 13 -25.29 46.03 -14.42
CA GLY A 13 -24.04 45.82 -13.70
C GLY A 13 -24.29 44.82 -12.58
N VAL A 14 -24.00 43.55 -12.82
CA VAL A 14 -23.96 42.51 -11.79
C VAL A 14 -22.95 42.99 -10.74
N SER A 15 -23.43 43.36 -9.55
CA SER A 15 -22.62 44.06 -8.55
C SER A 15 -21.40 43.21 -8.16
N SER A 16 -20.24 43.86 -8.06
CA SER A 16 -18.95 43.21 -7.78
C SER A 16 -18.96 42.35 -6.51
N TRP A 17 -19.86 42.67 -5.57
CA TRP A 17 -20.14 41.92 -4.35
C TRP A 17 -20.50 40.45 -4.57
N TRP A 18 -21.20 40.09 -5.66
CA TRP A 18 -21.49 38.68 -5.97
C TRP A 18 -20.28 37.91 -6.47
N ARG A 19 -19.31 38.60 -7.07
CA ARG A 19 -18.09 37.99 -7.60
C ARG A 19 -17.12 37.61 -6.47
N SER A 20 -17.05 38.40 -5.41
CA SER A 20 -16.20 38.12 -4.24
C SER A 20 -16.71 36.92 -3.43
N GLU A 21 -18.02 36.82 -3.19
CA GLU A 21 -18.60 35.70 -2.44
C GLU A 21 -18.42 34.35 -3.16
N LEU A 22 -18.60 34.32 -4.48
CA LEU A 22 -18.38 33.12 -5.28
C LEU A 22 -16.91 32.70 -5.32
N VAL A 23 -15.97 33.65 -5.29
CA VAL A 23 -14.54 33.35 -5.19
C VAL A 23 -14.20 32.78 -3.81
N VAL A 24 -14.73 33.35 -2.74
CA VAL A 24 -14.50 32.84 -1.38
C VAL A 24 -15.07 31.43 -1.21
N VAL A 25 -16.32 31.20 -1.64
CA VAL A 25 -16.94 29.88 -1.63
C VAL A 25 -16.15 28.89 -2.49
N GLY A 26 -15.70 29.32 -3.68
CA GLY A 26 -14.84 28.51 -4.55
C GLY A 26 -13.52 28.11 -3.88
N VAL A 27 -12.82 29.04 -3.24
CA VAL A 27 -11.57 28.78 -2.52
C VAL A 27 -11.78 27.85 -1.32
N VAL A 28 -12.85 28.06 -0.55
CA VAL A 28 -13.20 27.18 0.59
C VAL A 28 -13.49 25.76 0.10
N LEU A 29 -14.25 25.60 -0.99
CA LEU A 29 -14.53 24.29 -1.57
C LEU A 29 -13.27 23.60 -2.11
N VAL A 30 -12.31 24.35 -2.67
CA VAL A 30 -11.01 23.80 -3.11
C VAL A 30 -10.18 23.35 -1.90
N VAL A 31 -10.07 24.16 -0.84
CA VAL A 31 -9.32 23.80 0.37
C VAL A 31 -9.93 22.57 1.08
N LEU A 32 -11.27 22.47 1.11
CA LEU A 32 -11.97 21.30 1.66
C LEU A 32 -11.83 20.06 0.77
N ALA A 33 -11.73 20.21 -0.55
CA ALA A 33 -11.51 19.11 -1.49
C ALA A 33 -10.05 18.61 -1.49
N ASP A 34 -9.09 19.48 -1.18
CA ASP A 34 -7.66 19.16 -1.08
C ASP A 34 -7.23 18.71 0.34
N TRP A 35 -8.16 18.59 1.28
CA TRP A 35 -7.94 17.89 2.55
C TRP A 35 -7.89 16.37 2.37
N ARG A 36 -7.23 15.91 1.30
CA ARG A 36 -6.82 14.51 1.19
C ARG A 36 -5.70 14.30 2.20
N GLY A 37 -6.01 13.58 3.27
CA GLY A 37 -5.10 13.32 4.38
C GLY A 37 -3.73 12.85 3.89
N VAL A 38 -2.72 13.70 4.13
CA VAL A 38 -1.32 13.28 4.02
C VAL A 38 -1.12 12.21 5.10
N SER A 39 -1.12 10.95 4.69
CA SER A 39 -0.76 9.85 5.58
C SER A 39 0.71 10.00 5.94
N ARG A 40 1.01 10.17 7.23
CA ARG A 40 2.39 10.16 7.71
C ARG A 40 2.82 8.72 7.89
N GLY A 41 3.67 8.24 6.99
CA GLY A 41 4.37 6.97 7.15
C GLY A 41 5.46 7.06 8.23
N LEU A 42 5.91 5.91 8.69
CA LEU A 42 7.09 5.81 9.55
C LEU A 42 8.33 6.20 8.72
N ASP A 43 8.97 7.31 9.05
CA ASP A 43 10.19 7.79 8.39
C ASP A 43 11.44 7.06 8.94
N ASN A 44 11.59 5.80 8.55
CA ASN A 44 12.68 4.92 9.00
C ASN A 44 13.75 4.66 7.91
N GLY A 45 13.70 5.39 6.79
CA GLY A 45 14.63 5.22 5.68
C GLY A 45 14.43 3.94 4.84
N LEU A 46 13.39 3.14 5.09
CA LEU A 46 13.04 1.96 4.29
C LEU A 46 11.98 2.29 3.23
N ALA A 47 11.84 1.40 2.23
CA ALA A 47 10.84 1.50 1.17
C ALA A 47 10.83 2.85 0.42
N LEU A 48 12.00 3.48 0.26
CA LEU A 48 12.18 4.69 -0.56
C LEU A 48 11.84 4.44 -2.04
N THR A 49 11.93 3.18 -2.47
CA THR A 49 11.32 2.63 -3.68
C THR A 49 10.37 1.49 -3.31
N PRO A 50 9.37 1.15 -4.12
CA PRO A 50 8.51 -0.01 -3.86
C PRO A 50 9.36 -1.27 -3.63
N PRO A 51 9.15 -2.02 -2.52
CA PRO A 51 9.93 -3.20 -2.22
C PRO A 51 9.62 -4.31 -3.24
N MET A 52 10.65 -5.04 -3.65
CA MET A 52 10.55 -6.11 -4.63
C MET A 52 11.06 -7.42 -4.04
N GLY A 53 10.30 -8.49 -4.17
CA GLY A 53 10.65 -9.77 -3.57
C GLY A 53 9.66 -10.88 -3.91
N TRP A 54 9.78 -11.99 -3.19
CA TRP A 54 8.89 -13.13 -3.27
C TRP A 54 8.21 -13.38 -1.92
N LEU A 55 6.97 -13.83 -1.95
CA LEU A 55 6.13 -14.05 -0.77
C LEU A 55 5.40 -15.40 -0.87
N THR A 56 5.38 -16.18 0.22
CA THR A 56 4.86 -17.57 0.23
C THR A 56 3.36 -17.68 -0.10
N TRP A 57 2.53 -16.74 0.36
CA TRP A 57 1.07 -16.84 0.38
C TRP A 57 0.40 -17.09 -0.97
N GLN A 58 0.68 -16.29 -2.00
CA GLN A 58 -0.16 -16.30 -3.20
C GLN A 58 -0.19 -17.67 -3.89
N ARG A 59 0.95 -18.39 -3.87
CA ARG A 59 1.12 -19.69 -4.50
C ARG A 59 0.98 -20.88 -3.54
N PHE A 60 1.47 -20.76 -2.30
CA PHE A 60 1.56 -21.89 -1.36
C PHE A 60 0.52 -21.84 -0.23
N ARG A 61 -0.06 -20.66 0.04
CA ARG A 61 -1.10 -20.45 1.07
C ARG A 61 -0.62 -21.00 2.43
N CYS A 62 -1.52 -21.68 3.14
CA CYS A 62 -1.26 -22.33 4.42
C CYS A 62 -1.09 -23.86 4.26
N GLN A 63 -0.42 -24.32 3.19
CA GLN A 63 -0.14 -25.75 3.04
C GLN A 63 0.90 -26.19 4.08
N THR A 64 0.48 -26.96 5.08
CA THR A 64 1.34 -27.42 6.20
C THR A 64 1.56 -28.94 6.20
N ASP A 65 0.87 -29.68 5.33
CA ASP A 65 1.05 -31.13 5.18
C ASP A 65 2.29 -31.42 4.33
N CYS A 66 3.43 -31.55 5.01
CA CYS A 66 4.71 -31.87 4.37
C CYS A 66 4.88 -33.34 4.03
N GLU A 67 4.02 -34.24 4.52
CA GLU A 67 4.06 -35.66 4.14
C GLU A 67 3.42 -35.86 2.77
N ALA A 68 2.24 -35.27 2.56
CA ALA A 68 1.56 -35.31 1.26
C ALA A 68 2.18 -34.36 0.24
N TYR A 69 2.71 -33.21 0.68
CA TYR A 69 3.25 -32.16 -0.20
C TYR A 69 4.66 -31.72 0.21
N PRO A 70 5.66 -32.62 0.18
CA PRO A 70 7.01 -32.34 0.70
C PRO A 70 7.74 -31.21 -0.03
N GLN A 71 7.34 -30.88 -1.26
CA GLN A 71 7.92 -29.77 -2.02
C GLN A 71 7.13 -28.46 -1.90
N ASP A 72 5.84 -28.52 -1.58
CA ASP A 72 4.95 -27.36 -1.63
C ASP A 72 4.42 -26.93 -0.24
N CYS A 73 4.76 -27.65 0.83
CA CYS A 73 4.43 -27.22 2.18
C CYS A 73 5.30 -26.03 2.64
N VAL A 74 4.71 -25.15 3.45
CA VAL A 74 5.38 -24.02 4.09
C VAL A 74 6.39 -24.56 5.09
N SER A 75 7.67 -24.55 4.68
CA SER A 75 8.80 -25.13 5.38
C SER A 75 10.07 -24.35 5.10
N GLU A 76 11.10 -24.53 5.92
CA GLU A 76 12.44 -24.01 5.68
C GLU A 76 12.96 -24.44 4.31
N ALA A 77 12.78 -25.72 3.94
CA ALA A 77 13.22 -26.25 2.66
C ALA A 77 12.60 -25.52 1.46
N LEU A 78 11.30 -25.17 1.53
CA LEU A 78 10.64 -24.35 0.51
C LEU A 78 11.28 -22.96 0.42
N VAL A 79 11.47 -22.29 1.56
CA VAL A 79 12.00 -20.92 1.62
C VAL A 79 13.44 -20.86 1.12
N VAL A 80 14.30 -21.76 1.57
CA VAL A 80 15.72 -21.84 1.14
C VAL A 80 15.82 -22.14 -0.34
N ARG A 81 15.05 -23.11 -0.85
CA ARG A 81 15.03 -23.43 -2.28
C ARG A 81 14.59 -22.22 -3.12
N GLN A 82 13.57 -21.49 -2.67
CA GLN A 82 13.12 -20.31 -3.39
C GLN A 82 14.13 -19.17 -3.36
N ALA A 83 14.81 -18.96 -2.24
CA ALA A 83 15.90 -17.99 -2.14
C ALA A 83 17.04 -18.34 -3.12
N GLN A 84 17.39 -19.62 -3.26
CA GLN A 84 18.36 -20.09 -4.25
C GLN A 84 17.91 -19.80 -5.68
N VAL A 85 16.64 -20.05 -6.03
CA VAL A 85 16.07 -19.72 -7.35
C VAL A 85 16.16 -18.22 -7.65
N LEU A 86 15.89 -17.36 -6.66
CA LEU A 86 16.01 -15.91 -6.86
C LEU A 86 17.43 -15.49 -7.28
N VAL A 87 18.45 -16.17 -6.75
CA VAL A 87 19.85 -15.92 -7.12
C VAL A 87 20.19 -16.56 -8.47
N GLN A 88 19.92 -17.86 -8.62
CA GLN A 88 20.32 -18.66 -9.79
C GLN A 88 19.68 -18.15 -11.09
N ASP A 89 18.42 -17.72 -11.04
CA ASP A 89 17.70 -17.22 -12.21
C ASP A 89 17.89 -15.70 -12.41
N GLY A 90 18.65 -15.06 -11.54
CA GLY A 90 19.00 -13.64 -11.62
C GLY A 90 17.87 -12.68 -11.26
N TRP A 91 16.89 -13.10 -10.44
CA TRP A 91 15.86 -12.21 -9.89
C TRP A 91 16.47 -11.21 -8.90
N LEU A 92 17.41 -11.65 -8.08
CA LEU A 92 18.15 -10.78 -7.17
C LEU A 92 18.87 -9.67 -7.94
N ALA A 93 19.54 -10.00 -9.06
CA ALA A 93 20.19 -9.03 -9.93
C ALA A 93 19.22 -8.01 -10.57
N ARG A 94 17.91 -8.31 -10.57
CA ARG A 94 16.83 -7.43 -11.05
C ARG A 94 16.12 -6.68 -9.92
N GLY A 95 16.60 -6.79 -8.68
CA GLY A 95 16.07 -6.05 -7.53
C GLY A 95 15.07 -6.82 -6.66
N TYR A 96 14.78 -8.10 -6.94
CA TYR A 96 13.95 -8.93 -6.06
C TYR A 96 14.78 -9.41 -4.86
N GLU A 97 14.85 -8.60 -3.81
CA GLU A 97 15.77 -8.77 -2.68
C GLU A 97 15.12 -9.35 -1.41
N TYR A 98 13.78 -9.26 -1.29
CA TYR A 98 13.07 -9.77 -0.11
C TYR A 98 12.56 -11.20 -0.31
N VAL A 99 12.74 -12.05 0.69
CA VAL A 99 12.08 -13.34 0.83
C VAL A 99 11.14 -13.23 2.04
N ILE A 100 9.83 -13.26 1.78
CA ILE A 100 8.81 -12.96 2.79
C ILE A 100 8.06 -14.24 3.13
N ILE A 101 8.17 -14.65 4.39
CA ILE A 101 7.39 -15.76 4.93
C ILE A 101 6.07 -15.16 5.44
N ASP A 102 4.96 -15.56 4.82
CA ASP A 102 3.61 -15.18 5.21
C ASP A 102 3.08 -16.09 6.33
N ASP A 103 1.77 -16.28 6.46
CA ASP A 103 1.15 -17.06 7.53
C ASP A 103 1.59 -18.55 7.57
N CYS A 104 1.32 -19.21 8.68
CA CYS A 104 1.48 -20.65 8.92
C CYS A 104 2.91 -21.16 9.08
N TRP A 105 3.90 -20.30 9.35
CA TRP A 105 5.27 -20.74 9.70
C TRP A 105 5.46 -21.11 11.18
N SER A 106 4.68 -20.48 12.07
CA SER A 106 4.87 -20.60 13.51
C SER A 106 4.31 -21.90 14.07
N ALA A 107 4.83 -22.32 15.22
CA ALA A 107 4.17 -23.27 16.09
C ALA A 107 2.82 -22.72 16.59
N TYR A 108 1.92 -23.61 16.99
CA TYR A 108 0.63 -23.23 17.57
C TYR A 108 0.77 -22.51 18.91
N GLU A 109 1.78 -22.88 19.70
CA GLU A 109 2.01 -22.34 21.03
C GLU A 109 3.30 -21.51 21.09
N ARG A 110 3.23 -20.41 21.85
CA ARG A 110 4.39 -19.62 22.22
C ARG A 110 5.24 -20.39 23.23
N ASP A 111 6.52 -20.03 23.33
CA ASP A 111 7.36 -20.56 24.39
C ASP A 111 6.75 -20.21 25.76
N PRO A 112 6.52 -21.16 26.66
CA PRO A 112 5.75 -20.94 27.88
C PRO A 112 6.45 -20.04 28.90
N ILE A 113 7.78 -19.86 28.79
CA ILE A 113 8.59 -19.08 29.74
C ILE A 113 8.84 -17.66 29.20
N SER A 114 9.32 -17.54 27.97
CA SER A 114 9.68 -16.27 27.33
C SER A 114 8.50 -15.63 26.59
N HIS A 115 7.41 -16.36 26.36
CA HIS A 115 6.24 -15.95 25.59
C HIS A 115 6.53 -15.53 24.13
N ARG A 116 7.71 -15.91 23.61
CA ARG A 116 8.10 -15.63 22.22
C ARG A 116 7.37 -16.54 21.24
N LEU A 117 7.16 -16.04 20.02
CA LEU A 117 6.75 -16.89 18.89
C LEU A 117 7.85 -17.91 18.62
N GLN A 118 7.44 -19.13 18.29
CA GLN A 118 8.32 -20.22 17.90
C GLN A 118 8.02 -20.61 16.46
N ALA A 119 9.04 -21.00 15.72
CA ALA A 119 8.83 -21.67 14.44
C ALA A 119 8.28 -23.08 14.69
N ASP A 120 7.54 -23.63 13.73
CA ASP A 120 7.15 -25.03 13.77
C ASP A 120 8.40 -25.92 13.70
N ALA A 121 8.67 -26.68 14.76
CA ALA A 121 9.93 -27.42 14.91
C ALA A 121 10.14 -28.55 13.89
N VAL A 122 9.07 -29.02 13.23
CA VAL A 122 9.16 -30.07 12.20
C VAL A 122 9.43 -29.43 10.84
N ARG A 123 8.74 -28.34 10.51
CA ARG A 123 8.82 -27.68 9.20
C ARG A 123 9.96 -26.66 9.11
N PHE A 124 10.39 -26.12 10.25
CA PHE A 124 11.47 -25.14 10.41
C PHE A 124 12.42 -25.58 11.55
N PRO A 125 13.26 -26.61 11.31
CA PRO A 125 14.10 -27.21 12.35
C PRO A 125 15.40 -26.44 12.69
N HIS A 126 15.75 -25.38 11.94
CA HIS A 126 17.00 -24.64 12.08
C HIS A 126 16.80 -23.14 12.34
#